data_AF-A0A098EK22-F1
#
_entry.id   AF-A0A098EK22-F1
#
_cell.length_a   1.000
_cell.length_b   1.000
_cell.length_c   1.000
_cell.angle_alpha   90.00
_cell.angle_beta   90.00
_cell.angle_gamma   90.00
#
_symmetry.space_group_name_H-M   'P 1'
#
loop_
_entity.id
_entity.type
_entity.pdbx_description
1 polymer ?
#
loop_
_entity_poly.entity_id
_entity_poly.type
_entity_poly.pdbx_seq_one_letter_code
_entity_poly.pdbx_strand_id
1 'polypeptide(L)'
;MRYLQYKGLVEREYKKSLRKVMHELCVEEGLTASEGAKKLGIAKEVFSYWQRYYRLEPRQMLFDETVNGLESLQELYAVDAEAVDFSKPLQYEKEESIKGLEELIERMIGYYKFLHYKTEGLAAETANLPLYEFSYGVVERYRSGELLREVKEKAVAEK
;
A
#
# COMPACT_ATOMS: atom_id res chain seq x y z
N MET A 1 -4.70 -21.24 -24.90
CA MET A 1 -3.83 -20.04 -25.00
C MET A 1 -3.90 -19.49 -26.41
N ARG A 2 -4.27 -18.23 -26.59
CA ARG A 2 -4.05 -17.53 -27.87
C ARG A 2 -2.53 -17.44 -28.10
N TYR A 3 -2.03 -17.69 -29.32
CA TYR A 3 -0.60 -17.58 -29.68
C TYR A 3 0.36 -18.67 -29.17
N LEU A 4 -0.10 -19.92 -29.02
CA LEU A 4 0.73 -21.08 -28.63
C LEU A 4 1.99 -21.28 -29.49
N GLN A 5 1.92 -20.95 -30.79
CA GLN A 5 3.03 -21.08 -31.73
C GLN A 5 4.22 -20.17 -31.34
N TYR A 6 3.93 -18.92 -30.95
CA TYR A 6 4.95 -17.97 -30.51
C TYR A 6 5.52 -18.34 -29.15
N LYS A 7 4.69 -18.88 -28.24
CA LYS A 7 5.17 -19.36 -26.93
C LYS A 7 6.27 -20.41 -27.09
N GLY A 8 6.03 -21.45 -27.90
CA GLY A 8 7.01 -22.52 -28.11
C GLY A 8 8.29 -22.06 -28.83
N LEU A 9 8.22 -20.98 -29.62
CA LEU A 9 9.40 -20.35 -30.21
C LEU A 9 10.26 -19.69 -29.13
N VAL A 10 9.66 -18.79 -28.35
CA VAL A 10 10.34 -18.02 -27.29
C VAL A 10 10.93 -18.93 -26.22
N GLU A 11 10.19 -19.95 -25.76
CA GLU A 11 10.68 -20.86 -24.73
C GLU A 11 11.89 -21.69 -25.19
N ARG A 12 11.96 -22.03 -26.48
CA ARG A 12 13.11 -22.76 -27.05
C ARG A 12 14.32 -21.87 -27.21
N GLU A 13 14.13 -20.65 -27.70
CA GLU A 13 15.21 -19.68 -27.91
C GLU A 13 15.86 -19.27 -26.59
N TYR A 14 15.04 -18.93 -25.59
CA TYR A 14 15.52 -18.44 -24.29
C TYR A 14 15.77 -19.56 -23.27
N LYS A 15 15.42 -20.81 -23.57
CA LYS A 15 15.53 -21.99 -22.67
C LYS A 15 14.91 -21.76 -21.28
N LYS A 16 13.89 -20.92 -21.21
CA LYS A 16 13.17 -20.52 -20.00
C LYS A 16 11.67 -20.59 -20.28
N SER A 17 10.86 -20.72 -19.23
CA SER A 17 9.41 -20.60 -19.39
C SER A 17 9.04 -19.20 -19.86
N LEU A 18 7.98 -19.08 -20.65
CA LEU A 18 7.52 -17.79 -21.15
C LEU A 18 7.25 -16.81 -20.01
N ARG A 19 6.71 -17.29 -18.88
CA ARG A 19 6.50 -16.47 -17.68
C ARG A 19 7.80 -15.84 -17.18
N LYS A 20 8.88 -16.62 -17.10
CA LYS A 20 10.18 -16.13 -16.62
C LYS A 20 10.79 -15.13 -17.58
N VAL A 21 10.72 -15.39 -18.89
CA VAL A 21 11.17 -14.44 -19.92
C VAL A 21 10.40 -13.13 -19.82
N MET A 22 9.07 -13.19 -19.72
CA MET A 22 8.24 -12.00 -19.59
C MET A 22 8.53 -11.21 -18.30
N HIS A 23 8.78 -11.90 -17.18
CA HIS A 23 9.19 -11.25 -15.94
C HIS A 23 10.50 -10.49 -16.09
N GLU A 24 11.54 -11.14 -16.63
CA GLU A 24 12.84 -10.50 -16.87
C GLU A 24 12.69 -9.25 -17.74
N LEU A 25 11.93 -9.34 -18.85
CA LEU A 25 11.76 -8.21 -19.76
C LEU A 25 10.91 -7.06 -19.19
N CYS A 26 9.81 -7.38 -18.48
CA CYS A 26 8.88 -6.35 -18.00
C CYS A 26 9.28 -5.76 -16.64
N VAL A 27 9.87 -6.58 -15.75
CA VAL A 27 10.14 -6.21 -14.35
C VAL A 27 11.60 -5.86 -14.15
N GLU A 28 12.51 -6.71 -14.59
CA GLU A 28 13.95 -6.51 -14.35
C GLU A 28 14.54 -5.49 -15.33
N GLU A 29 14.16 -5.57 -16.60
CA GLU A 29 14.63 -4.67 -17.66
C GLU A 29 13.70 -3.46 -17.89
N GLY A 30 12.47 -3.49 -17.37
CA GLY A 30 11.53 -2.37 -17.48
C GLY A 30 11.08 -2.04 -18.91
N LEU A 31 11.12 -3.00 -19.84
CA LEU A 31 10.84 -2.75 -21.25
C LEU A 31 9.36 -2.46 -21.49
N THR A 32 9.09 -1.51 -22.39
CA THR A 32 7.73 -1.27 -22.90
C THR A 32 7.27 -2.42 -23.81
N ALA A 33 5.96 -2.53 -24.02
CA ALA A 33 5.40 -3.57 -24.89
C ALA A 33 5.96 -3.53 -26.32
N SER A 34 6.36 -2.36 -26.83
CA SER A 34 6.97 -2.23 -28.15
C SER A 34 8.41 -2.75 -28.18
N GLU A 35 9.20 -2.43 -27.16
CA GLU A 35 10.60 -2.84 -27.04
C GLU A 35 10.70 -4.35 -26.78
N GLY A 36 9.89 -4.86 -25.85
CA GLY A 36 9.82 -6.28 -25.54
C GLY A 36 9.37 -7.12 -26.76
N ALA A 37 8.38 -6.65 -27.52
CA ALA A 37 7.96 -7.31 -28.75
C ALA A 37 9.07 -7.34 -29.81
N LYS A 38 9.79 -6.22 -29.98
CA LYS A 38 10.95 -6.14 -30.88
C LYS A 38 12.07 -7.09 -30.45
N LYS A 39 12.36 -7.17 -29.15
CA LYS A 39 13.40 -8.04 -28.58
C LYS A 39 13.07 -9.52 -28.74
N LEU A 40 11.79 -9.89 -28.63
CA LEU A 40 11.32 -11.26 -28.83
C LEU A 40 11.01 -11.61 -30.30
N GLY A 41 11.09 -10.65 -31.23
CA GLY A 41 10.77 -10.88 -32.64
C GLY A 41 9.28 -11.23 -32.89
N ILE A 42 8.37 -10.72 -32.06
CA ILE A 42 6.92 -11.00 -32.14
C ILE A 42 6.10 -9.75 -32.38
N ALA A 43 4.83 -9.93 -32.77
CA ALA A 43 3.88 -8.83 -32.85
C ALA A 43 3.58 -8.24 -31.46
N LYS A 44 3.42 -6.91 -31.40
CA LYS A 44 3.18 -6.16 -30.16
C LYS A 44 1.94 -6.65 -29.41
N GLU A 45 0.89 -7.03 -30.12
CA GLU A 45 -0.36 -7.54 -29.55
C GLU A 45 -0.16 -8.86 -28.79
N VAL A 46 0.78 -9.70 -29.25
CA VAL A 46 1.14 -10.95 -28.58
C VAL A 46 1.87 -10.64 -27.28
N PHE A 47 2.84 -9.72 -27.31
CA PHE A 47 3.55 -9.28 -26.12
C PHE A 47 2.61 -8.65 -25.09
N SER A 48 1.78 -7.69 -25.51
CA SER A 48 0.80 -7.03 -24.64
C SER A 48 -0.20 -8.02 -24.05
N TYR A 49 -0.62 -9.04 -24.82
CA TYR A 49 -1.46 -10.10 -24.30
C TYR A 49 -0.77 -10.89 -23.18
N TRP A 50 0.50 -11.28 -23.38
CA TRP A 50 1.26 -12.00 -22.34
C TRP A 50 1.55 -11.14 -21.12
N GLN A 51 1.88 -9.86 -21.32
CA GLN A 51 2.09 -8.92 -20.22
C GLN A 51 0.86 -8.85 -19.31
N ARG A 52 -0.34 -8.72 -19.89
CA ARG A 52 -1.61 -8.72 -19.14
C ARG A 52 -1.93 -10.08 -18.52
N TYR A 53 -1.70 -11.16 -19.27
CA TYR A 53 -1.97 -12.52 -18.81
C TYR A 53 -1.14 -12.89 -17.57
N TYR A 54 0.12 -12.46 -17.55
CA TYR A 54 1.02 -12.65 -16.41
C TYR A 54 0.96 -11.52 -15.36
N ARG A 55 0.07 -10.55 -15.54
CA ARG A 55 -0.12 -9.39 -14.65
C ARG A 55 1.13 -8.52 -14.44
N LEU A 56 1.92 -8.34 -15.49
CA LEU A 56 3.18 -7.58 -15.48
C LEU A 56 3.02 -6.13 -16.00
N GLU A 57 1.79 -5.61 -16.03
CA GLU A 57 1.58 -4.18 -16.24
C GLU A 57 1.82 -3.43 -14.91
N PRO A 58 2.44 -2.23 -14.91
CA PRO A 58 2.80 -1.53 -13.67
C PRO A 58 1.64 -1.37 -12.68
N ARG A 59 0.43 -1.08 -13.17
CA ARG A 59 -0.77 -0.95 -12.31
C ARG A 59 -1.19 -2.26 -11.68
N GLN A 60 -1.03 -3.39 -12.37
CA GLN A 60 -1.37 -4.70 -11.83
C GLN A 60 -0.35 -5.13 -10.79
N MET A 61 0.93 -4.85 -11.02
CA MET A 61 1.99 -5.11 -10.05
C MET A 61 1.80 -4.28 -8.78
N LEU A 62 1.54 -2.98 -8.90
CA LEU A 62 1.24 -2.12 -7.75
C LEU A 62 0.00 -2.61 -6.98
N PHE A 63 -1.02 -3.08 -7.69
CA PHE A 63 -2.19 -3.67 -7.05
C PHE A 63 -1.83 -4.96 -6.30
N ASP A 64 -1.09 -5.87 -6.93
CA ASP A 64 -0.68 -7.14 -6.32
C ASP A 64 0.22 -6.90 -5.09
N GLU A 65 1.15 -5.94 -5.16
CA GLU A 65 1.96 -5.47 -4.02
C GLU A 65 1.08 -4.90 -2.90
N THR A 66 0.09 -4.07 -3.24
CA THR A 66 -0.83 -3.49 -2.26
C THR A 66 -1.64 -4.57 -1.54
N VAL A 67 -2.17 -5.55 -2.29
CA VAL A 67 -2.94 -6.67 -1.73
C VAL A 67 -2.07 -7.50 -0.78
N ASN A 68 -0.85 -7.87 -1.20
CA ASN A 68 0.08 -8.60 -0.33
C ASN A 68 0.41 -7.79 0.95
N GLY A 69 0.50 -6.46 0.84
CA GLY A 69 0.66 -5.58 1.98
C GLY A 69 -0.53 -5.63 2.95
N LEU A 70 -1.76 -5.62 2.45
CA LEU A 70 -2.98 -5.73 3.27
C LEU A 70 -3.03 -7.04 4.06
N GLU A 71 -2.65 -8.17 3.45
CA GLU A 71 -2.57 -9.46 4.14
C GLU A 71 -1.62 -9.41 5.35
N SER A 72 -0.44 -8.79 5.18
CA SER A 72 0.52 -8.64 6.28
C SER A 72 0.01 -7.75 7.42
N LEU A 73 -0.80 -6.75 7.11
CA LEU A 73 -1.40 -5.84 8.10
C LEU A 73 -2.55 -6.50 8.86
N GLN A 74 -3.25 -7.46 8.26
CA GLN A 74 -4.32 -8.19 8.93
C GLN A 74 -3.81 -8.94 10.17
N GLU A 75 -2.66 -9.60 10.06
CA GLU A 75 -2.02 -10.28 11.19
C GLU A 75 -1.62 -9.31 12.30
N LEU A 76 -1.07 -8.15 11.93
CA LEU A 76 -0.64 -7.12 12.86
C LEU A 76 -1.83 -6.56 13.68
N TYR A 77 -2.96 -6.32 13.02
CA TYR A 77 -4.13 -5.71 13.66
C TYR A 77 -5.05 -6.71 14.36
N ALA A 78 -4.80 -8.01 14.27
CA ALA A 78 -5.59 -9.02 14.97
C ALA A 78 -5.55 -8.82 16.51
N VAL A 79 -4.36 -8.55 17.06
CA VAL A 79 -4.17 -8.30 18.49
C VAL A 79 -4.85 -7.01 18.93
N ASP A 80 -4.70 -5.94 18.14
CA ASP A 80 -5.30 -4.65 18.42
C ASP A 80 -6.83 -4.74 18.36
N ALA A 81 -7.39 -5.46 17.38
CA ALA A 81 -8.83 -5.62 17.18
C ALA A 81 -9.54 -6.32 18.35
N GLU A 82 -8.87 -7.27 19.02
CA GLU A 82 -9.40 -7.95 20.21
C GLU A 82 -9.35 -7.07 21.48
N ALA A 83 -8.43 -6.11 21.53
CA ALA A 83 -8.23 -5.24 22.69
C ALA A 83 -9.13 -3.99 22.71
N VAL A 84 -9.75 -3.61 21.58
CA VAL A 84 -10.58 -2.39 21.52
C VAL A 84 -11.95 -2.61 22.16
N ASP A 85 -12.15 -2.04 23.34
CA ASP A 85 -13.47 -1.93 23.97
C ASP A 85 -14.18 -0.64 23.56
N PHE A 86 -15.07 -0.75 22.57
CA PHE A 86 -15.90 0.37 22.11
C PHE A 86 -16.98 0.79 23.12
N SER A 87 -17.29 -0.04 24.13
CA SER A 87 -18.31 0.27 25.13
C SER A 87 -17.84 1.25 26.21
N LYS A 88 -16.51 1.43 26.32
CA LYS A 88 -15.93 2.38 27.26
C LYS A 88 -16.35 3.82 26.90
N PRO A 89 -16.96 4.58 27.82
CA PRO A 89 -17.35 5.96 27.57
C PRO A 89 -16.13 6.86 27.38
N LEU A 90 -16.31 7.95 26.62
CA LEU A 90 -15.29 8.99 26.45
C LEU A 90 -15.19 9.83 27.73
N GLN A 91 -13.96 10.06 28.21
CA GLN A 91 -13.69 10.79 29.44
C GLN A 91 -13.81 12.30 29.25
N TYR A 92 -13.43 12.79 28.07
CA TYR A 92 -13.34 14.22 27.77
C TYR A 92 -14.44 14.72 26.82
N GLU A 93 -15.56 13.99 26.70
CA GLU A 93 -16.66 14.30 25.77
C GLU A 93 -17.22 15.72 25.93
N LYS A 94 -17.17 16.26 27.15
CA LYS A 94 -17.74 17.58 27.49
C LYS A 94 -16.77 18.74 27.34
N GLU A 95 -15.54 18.48 26.88
CA GLU A 95 -14.47 19.47 26.83
C GLU A 95 -13.86 19.56 25.43
N GLU A 96 -13.82 20.76 24.86
CA GLU A 96 -13.04 21.05 23.65
C GLU A 96 -11.56 21.22 24.00
N SER A 97 -10.89 20.11 24.35
CA SER A 97 -9.50 20.08 24.77
C SER A 97 -8.63 19.21 23.87
N ILE A 98 -7.32 19.46 23.87
CA ILE A 98 -6.35 18.60 23.16
C ILE A 98 -6.41 17.16 23.68
N LYS A 99 -6.68 16.97 24.98
CA LYS A 99 -6.86 15.64 25.57
C LYS A 99 -8.10 14.92 25.02
N GLY A 100 -9.19 15.66 24.82
CA GLY A 100 -10.38 15.13 24.17
C GLY A 100 -10.15 14.78 22.70
N LEU A 101 -9.45 15.64 21.96
CA LEU A 101 -9.06 15.35 20.57
C LEU A 101 -8.21 14.06 20.48
N GLU A 102 -7.25 13.90 21.38
CA GLU A 102 -6.39 12.73 21.44
C GLU A 102 -7.17 11.44 21.74
N GLU A 103 -8.07 11.48 22.73
CA GLU A 103 -8.94 10.35 23.05
C GLU A 103 -9.79 9.93 21.84
N LEU A 104 -10.33 10.91 21.09
CA LEU A 104 -11.05 10.65 19.85
C LEU A 104 -10.15 10.02 18.78
N ILE A 105 -8.93 10.54 18.60
CA ILE A 105 -7.96 10.00 17.65
C ILE A 105 -7.63 8.55 18.00
N GLU A 106 -7.29 8.25 19.26
CA GLU A 106 -7.00 6.88 19.72
C GLU A 106 -8.19 5.94 19.48
N ARG A 107 -9.41 6.39 19.77
CA ARG A 107 -10.63 5.60 19.50
C ARG A 107 -10.82 5.32 18.01
N MET A 108 -10.55 6.30 17.14
CA MET A 108 -10.66 6.16 15.70
C MET A 108 -9.56 5.24 15.13
N ILE A 109 -8.32 5.33 15.63
CA ILE A 109 -7.25 4.38 15.29
C ILE A 109 -7.69 2.95 15.61
N GLY A 110 -8.18 2.72 16.83
CA GLY A 110 -8.69 1.42 17.25
C GLY A 110 -9.84 0.93 16.36
N TYR A 111 -10.78 1.83 16.02
CA TYR A 111 -11.88 1.51 15.10
C TYR A 111 -11.39 1.08 13.72
N TYR A 112 -10.46 1.82 13.11
CA TYR A 112 -9.99 1.47 11.76
C TYR A 112 -9.11 0.23 11.73
N LYS A 113 -8.32 -0.04 12.79
CA LYS A 113 -7.60 -1.31 12.93
C LYS A 113 -8.57 -2.50 13.03
N PHE A 114 -9.63 -2.37 13.84
CA PHE A 114 -10.70 -3.36 13.91
C PHE A 114 -11.41 -3.54 12.55
N LEU A 115 -11.75 -2.45 11.88
CA LEU A 115 -12.41 -2.50 10.57
C LEU A 115 -11.50 -3.15 9.53
N HIS A 116 -10.20 -2.83 9.53
CA HIS A 116 -9.21 -3.44 8.66
C HIS A 116 -9.13 -4.95 8.91
N TYR A 117 -9.03 -5.38 10.16
CA TYR A 117 -9.04 -6.81 10.51
C TYR A 117 -10.32 -7.51 10.03
N LYS A 118 -11.50 -6.94 10.29
CA LYS A 118 -12.80 -7.52 9.95
C LYS A 118 -13.07 -7.60 8.44
N THR A 119 -12.51 -6.68 7.66
CA THR A 119 -12.76 -6.54 6.23
C THR A 119 -11.57 -6.92 5.36
N GLU A 120 -10.51 -7.48 5.97
CA GLU A 120 -9.27 -7.84 5.28
C GLU A 120 -8.65 -6.63 4.55
N GLY A 121 -8.84 -5.43 5.09
CA GLY A 121 -8.36 -4.17 4.50
C GLY A 121 -9.11 -3.70 3.26
N LEU A 122 -10.20 -4.37 2.86
CA LEU A 122 -10.93 -4.05 1.62
C LEU A 122 -11.92 -2.89 1.77
N ALA A 123 -12.30 -2.51 2.99
CA ALA A 123 -13.17 -1.37 3.22
C ALA A 123 -12.42 -0.05 2.95
N ALA A 124 -13.00 0.82 2.13
CA ALA A 124 -12.38 2.09 1.72
C ALA A 124 -12.07 3.00 2.92
N GLU A 125 -12.86 2.89 3.98
CA GLU A 125 -12.71 3.64 5.21
C GLU A 125 -11.42 3.31 5.96
N THR A 126 -10.83 2.13 5.74
CA THR A 126 -9.53 1.75 6.33
C THR A 126 -8.38 2.64 5.86
N ALA A 127 -8.53 3.29 4.71
CA ALA A 127 -7.58 4.29 4.21
C ALA A 127 -7.46 5.53 5.10
N ASN A 128 -8.38 5.72 6.06
CA ASN A 128 -8.27 6.79 7.04
C ASN A 128 -7.29 6.48 8.18
N LEU A 129 -6.92 5.21 8.41
CA LEU A 129 -6.04 4.84 9.53
C LEU A 129 -4.73 5.65 9.55
N PRO A 130 -3.97 5.79 8.44
CA PRO A 130 -2.74 6.58 8.43
C PRO A 130 -2.95 8.06 8.80
N LEU A 131 -4.11 8.62 8.46
CA LEU A 131 -4.44 10.01 8.80
C LEU A 131 -4.57 10.18 10.31
N TYR A 132 -5.25 9.25 10.99
CA TYR A 132 -5.43 9.31 12.43
C TYR A 132 -4.13 9.00 13.18
N GLU A 133 -3.32 8.04 12.70
CA GLU A 133 -1.99 7.78 13.27
C GLU A 133 -1.05 8.98 13.13
N PHE A 134 -1.06 9.64 11.96
CA PHE A 134 -0.33 10.89 11.77
C PHE A 134 -0.80 11.98 12.74
N SER A 135 -2.12 12.14 12.88
CA SER A 135 -2.72 13.13 13.78
C SER A 135 -2.33 12.88 15.24
N TYR A 136 -2.31 11.62 15.66
CA TYR A 136 -1.80 11.22 16.98
C TYR A 136 -0.35 11.63 17.17
N GLY A 137 0.50 11.36 16.17
CA GLY A 137 1.89 11.80 16.17
C GLY A 137 2.05 13.31 16.32
N VAL A 138 1.19 14.11 15.70
CA VAL A 138 1.18 15.58 15.88
C VAL A 138 0.87 15.96 17.34
N VAL A 139 -0.12 15.31 17.97
CA VAL A 139 -0.48 15.57 19.38
C VAL A 139 0.68 15.21 20.32
N GLU A 140 1.34 14.09 20.10
CA GLU A 140 2.51 13.67 20.90
C GLU A 140 3.70 14.64 20.74
N ARG A 141 3.97 15.07 19.51
CA ARG A 141 5.01 16.09 19.24
C ARG A 141 4.67 17.44 19.86
N TYR A 142 3.38 17.78 19.97
CA TYR A 142 2.93 18.95 20.69
C TYR A 142 3.18 18.81 22.20
N ARG A 143 2.75 17.70 22.80
CA ARG A 143 2.91 17.42 24.24
C ARG A 143 4.36 17.39 24.69
N SER A 144 5.23 16.80 23.89
CA SER A 144 6.68 16.74 24.15
C SER A 144 7.41 18.07 23.94
N GLY A 145 6.71 19.11 23.47
CA GLY A 145 7.29 20.42 23.15
C GLY A 145 8.22 20.39 21.93
N GLU A 146 8.26 19.30 21.16
CA GLU A 146 9.03 19.19 19.93
C GLU A 146 8.55 20.22 18.89
N LEU A 147 7.23 20.33 18.67
CA LEU A 147 6.70 21.29 17.70
C LEU A 147 7.09 22.74 18.04
N LEU A 148 7.11 23.09 19.33
CA LEU A 148 7.53 24.42 19.77
C LEU A 148 9.00 24.67 19.48
N ARG A 149 9.86 23.67 19.64
CA ARG A 149 11.29 23.75 19.29
C ARG A 149 11.47 23.93 17.80
N GLU A 150 10.80 23.11 17.00
CA GLU A 150 10.85 23.19 15.53
C GLU A 150 10.45 24.59 15.02
N VAL A 151 9.36 25.16 15.55
CA VAL A 151 8.91 26.52 15.19
C VAL A 151 9.96 27.57 15.55
N LYS A 152 10.57 27.47 16.75
CA LYS A 152 11.63 28.40 17.18
C LYS A 152 12.88 28.30 16.30
N GLU A 153 13.29 27.09 15.95
CA GLU A 153 14.46 26.84 15.09
C GLU A 153 14.26 27.42 13.69
N LYS A 154 13.09 27.16 13.07
CA LYS A 154 12.75 27.72 11.76
C LYS A 154 12.70 29.25 11.77
N ALA A 155 12.15 29.85 12.83
CA ALA A 155 12.10 31.30 12.99
C ALA A 155 13.48 31.96 13.17
N VAL A 156 14.49 31.20 13.64
CA VAL A 156 15.88 31.67 13.73
C VAL A 156 16.62 31.47 12.41
N ALA A 157 16.34 30.39 11.67
CA ALA A 157 16.98 30.11 10.38
C ALA A 157 16.58 31.09 9.26
N GLU A 158 15.42 31.74 9.39
CA GLU A 158 14.93 32.74 8.43
C GLU A 158 15.32 34.20 8.78
N LYS A 159 16.11 34.41 9.83
CA LYS A 159 16.68 35.72 10.21
C LYS A 159 18.15 35.83 9.85
#